data_AF-A0A7S3IHN2-F1
#
_entry.id   AF-A0A7S3IHN2-F1
#
_cell.length_a   1.000
_cell.length_b   1.000
_cell.length_c   1.000
_cell.angle_alpha   90.00
_cell.angle_beta   90.00
_cell.angle_gamma   90.00
#
_symmetry.space_group_name_H-M   'P 1'
#
loop_
_entity.id
_entity.type
_entity.pdbx_description
1 polymer ?
#
loop_
_entity_poly.entity_id
_entity_poly.type
_entity_poly.pdbx_seq_one_letter_code
_entity_poly.pdbx_strand_id
1 'polypeptide(L)'
;MILRKKVAEYGLKKWKEIATFLPGRIGKQCRERWYNNVDPNLNKEKWTVAEDLQLMELHERYGNKWVKIQSFMPGRIDNDIKNRFNASLRKYKTFEEYLTANDKKREKAKKKYYWRQHYELRNVNNSKRLPLNEQDKEFKDMAQQKIQMEVGRNLPPLKNELIQEKKKEHEDYQRFKQ
;
A
#
# COMPACT_ATOMS: atom_id res chain seq x y z
N MET A 1 -0.61 -19.20 16.31
CA MET A 1 0.74 -19.49 15.74
C MET A 1 1.70 -19.82 16.87
N ILE A 2 2.40 -20.96 16.80
CA ILE A 2 3.29 -21.50 17.87
C ILE A 2 4.32 -20.46 18.36
N LEU A 3 4.93 -19.71 17.42
CA LEU A 3 5.92 -18.69 17.73
C LEU A 3 5.41 -17.61 18.70
N ARG A 4 4.17 -17.13 18.54
CA ARG A 4 3.58 -16.11 19.43
C ARG A 4 3.39 -16.62 20.85
N LYS A 5 2.96 -17.87 21.01
CA LYS A 5 2.78 -18.50 22.32
C LYS A 5 4.14 -18.65 23.02
N LYS A 6 5.15 -19.15 22.30
CA LYS A 6 6.49 -19.38 22.87
C LYS A 6 7.25 -18.09 23.17
N VAL A 7 7.04 -17.02 22.41
CA VAL A 7 7.58 -15.69 22.76
C VAL A 7 6.93 -15.13 24.03
N ALA A 8 5.63 -15.37 24.26
CA ALA A 8 4.97 -14.95 25.50
C ALA A 8 5.49 -15.72 26.74
N GLU A 9 5.87 -16.99 26.58
CA GLU A 9 6.37 -17.85 27.66
C GLU A 9 7.86 -17.64 27.96
N TYR A 10 8.71 -17.48 26.94
CA TYR A 10 10.18 -17.41 27.07
C TYR A 10 10.76 -16.00 26.88
N GLY A 11 9.97 -15.04 26.42
CA GLY A 11 10.40 -13.67 26.13
C GLY A 11 11.19 -13.50 24.83
N LEU A 12 11.64 -12.26 24.55
CA LEU A 12 12.26 -11.85 23.27
C LEU A 12 13.78 -12.11 23.16
N LYS A 13 14.36 -12.85 24.11
CA LYS A 13 15.82 -13.10 24.16
C LYS A 13 16.18 -14.55 23.84
N LYS A 14 15.30 -15.50 24.16
CA LYS A 14 15.58 -16.94 24.14
C LYS A 14 15.24 -17.61 22.80
N TRP A 15 15.69 -17.03 21.70
CA TRP A 15 15.33 -17.51 20.34
C TRP A 15 15.78 -18.94 20.03
N LYS A 16 16.94 -19.36 20.58
CA LYS A 16 17.44 -20.74 20.42
C LYS A 16 16.52 -21.75 21.08
N GLU A 17 16.03 -21.45 22.29
CA GLU A 17 15.06 -22.28 23.02
C GLU A 17 13.70 -22.26 22.31
N ILE A 18 13.22 -21.10 21.85
CA ILE A 18 11.96 -21.01 21.12
C ILE A 18 11.96 -21.86 19.83
N ALA A 19 13.11 -21.96 19.16
CA ALA A 19 13.25 -22.73 17.93
C ALA A 19 13.12 -24.25 18.14
N THR A 20 13.36 -24.79 19.35
CA THR A 20 13.21 -26.24 19.61
C THR A 20 11.75 -26.70 19.45
N PHE A 21 10.80 -25.79 19.63
CA PHE A 21 9.37 -26.03 19.44
C PHE A 21 8.90 -25.87 17.98
N LEU A 22 9.80 -25.53 17.05
CA LEU A 22 9.51 -25.30 15.63
C LEU A 22 10.44 -26.19 14.79
N PRO A 23 10.05 -27.46 14.51
CA PRO A 23 10.88 -28.39 13.76
C PRO A 23 11.36 -27.81 12.43
N GLY A 24 12.65 -27.98 12.14
CA GLY A 24 13.28 -27.47 10.92
C GLY A 24 13.51 -25.94 10.89
N ARG A 25 13.30 -25.23 12.00
CA ARG A 25 13.59 -23.79 12.13
C ARG A 25 14.70 -23.54 13.14
N ILE A 26 15.49 -22.51 12.89
CA ILE A 26 16.55 -22.06 13.80
C ILE A 26 16.18 -20.75 14.50
N GLY A 27 16.86 -20.44 15.61
CA GLY A 27 16.59 -19.25 16.41
C GLY A 27 16.66 -17.94 15.60
N LYS A 28 17.62 -17.83 14.67
CA LYS A 28 17.72 -16.67 13.75
C LYS A 28 16.44 -16.45 12.95
N GLN A 29 15.87 -17.52 12.37
CA GLN A 29 14.63 -17.46 11.59
C GLN A 29 13.43 -17.11 12.46
N CYS A 30 13.37 -17.62 13.69
CA CYS A 30 12.32 -17.30 14.65
C CYS A 30 12.35 -15.82 15.03
N ARG A 31 13.54 -15.29 15.33
CA ARG A 31 13.76 -13.87 15.63
C ARG A 31 13.33 -12.98 14.46
N GLU A 32 13.80 -13.30 13.25
CA GLU A 32 13.47 -12.55 12.03
C GLU A 32 11.96 -12.56 11.78
N ARG A 33 11.31 -13.72 11.89
CA ARG A 33 9.86 -13.84 11.72
C ARG A 33 9.09 -13.02 12.75
N TRP A 34 9.58 -12.95 14.00
CA TRP A 34 8.99 -12.14 15.03
C TRP A 34 8.99 -10.66 14.64
N TYR A 35 10.17 -10.07 14.50
CA TYR A 35 10.32 -8.64 14.25
C TYR A 35 9.77 -8.20 12.89
N ASN A 36 9.69 -9.09 11.91
CA ASN A 36 9.20 -8.72 10.58
C ASN A 36 7.70 -8.96 10.37
N ASN A 37 7.04 -9.82 11.16
CA ASN A 37 5.65 -10.23 10.84
C ASN A 37 4.75 -10.52 12.05
N VAL A 38 5.31 -11.02 13.15
CA VAL A 38 4.49 -11.59 14.25
C VAL A 38 4.33 -10.63 15.42
N ASP A 39 5.29 -9.73 15.64
CA ASP A 39 5.20 -8.72 16.69
C ASP A 39 3.88 -7.92 16.57
N PRO A 40 3.06 -7.87 17.63
CA PRO A 40 1.79 -7.16 17.61
C PRO A 40 1.93 -5.64 17.42
N ASN A 41 3.11 -5.07 17.70
CA ASN A 41 3.37 -3.65 17.53
C ASN A 41 3.65 -3.26 16.07
N LEU A 42 3.73 -4.23 15.15
CA LEU A 42 3.91 -3.96 13.73
C LEU A 42 2.65 -3.37 13.12
N ASN A 43 2.81 -2.27 12.39
CA ASN A 43 1.72 -1.67 11.63
C ASN A 43 1.35 -2.56 10.43
N LYS A 44 0.16 -3.15 10.47
CA LYS A 44 -0.39 -3.99 9.40
C LYS A 44 -1.37 -3.26 8.50
N GLU A 45 -1.56 -1.96 8.72
CA GLU A 45 -2.43 -1.15 7.89
C GLU A 45 -1.90 -1.06 6.46
N LYS A 46 -2.85 -0.84 5.54
CA LYS A 46 -2.53 -0.68 4.12
C LYS A 46 -1.64 0.55 3.93
N TRP A 47 -0.72 0.46 3.00
CA TRP A 47 0.10 1.58 2.56
C TRP A 47 -0.80 2.68 1.99
N THR A 48 -0.67 3.87 2.54
CA THR A 48 -1.34 5.08 2.07
C THR A 48 -0.55 5.72 0.94
N VAL A 49 -1.24 6.56 0.16
CA VAL A 49 -0.60 7.36 -0.90
C VAL A 49 0.44 8.30 -0.30
N ALA A 50 0.16 8.90 0.86
CA ALA A 50 1.09 9.79 1.55
C ALA A 50 2.40 9.08 1.95
N GLU A 51 2.29 7.88 2.53
CA GLU A 51 3.46 7.05 2.86
C GLU A 51 4.26 6.67 1.61
N ASP A 52 3.60 6.33 0.50
CA ASP A 52 4.29 5.99 -0.75
C ASP A 52 5.05 7.19 -1.33
N LEU A 53 4.45 8.39 -1.31
CA LEU A 53 5.11 9.62 -1.74
C LEU A 53 6.33 9.92 -0.88
N GLN A 54 6.17 9.85 0.45
CA GLN A 54 7.29 10.05 1.39
C GLN A 54 8.40 9.01 1.16
N LEU A 55 8.06 7.74 0.93
CA LEU A 55 9.03 6.69 0.63
C LEU A 55 9.81 6.96 -0.65
N MET A 56 9.12 7.35 -1.73
CA MET A 56 9.76 7.69 -3.00
C MET A 56 10.72 8.88 -2.83
N GLU A 57 10.34 9.92 -2.08
CA GLU A 57 11.22 11.06 -1.75
C GLU A 57 12.46 10.65 -0.93
N LEU A 58 12.24 9.86 0.13
CA LEU A 58 13.31 9.40 1.00
C LEU A 58 14.27 8.44 0.27
N HIS A 59 13.76 7.64 -0.67
CA HIS A 59 14.58 6.78 -1.52
C HIS A 59 15.41 7.60 -2.50
N GLU A 60 14.87 8.65 -3.09
CA GLU A 60 15.63 9.58 -3.93
C GLU A 60 16.77 10.24 -3.13
N ARG A 61 16.50 10.62 -1.88
CA ARG A 61 17.48 11.29 -1.01
C ARG A 61 18.56 10.35 -0.46
N TYR A 62 18.19 9.14 -0.03
CA TYR A 62 19.06 8.24 0.73
C TYR A 62 19.40 6.92 0.03
N GLY A 63 18.80 6.63 -1.13
CA GLY A 63 18.95 5.37 -1.85
C GLY A 63 18.44 4.18 -1.04
N ASN A 64 19.13 3.04 -1.14
CA ASN A 64 18.75 1.79 -0.48
C ASN A 64 19.09 1.73 1.03
N LYS A 65 19.20 2.87 1.71
CA LYS A 65 19.48 2.96 3.15
C LYS A 65 18.19 2.75 3.95
N TRP A 66 17.62 1.55 3.89
CA TRP A 66 16.28 1.24 4.42
C TRP A 66 16.11 1.53 5.91
N VAL A 67 17.12 1.24 6.74
CA VAL A 67 17.10 1.57 8.18
C VAL A 67 17.06 3.09 8.40
N LYS A 68 17.77 3.87 7.57
CA LYS A 68 17.72 5.34 7.62
C LYS A 68 16.34 5.84 7.19
N ILE A 69 15.77 5.29 6.12
CA ILE A 69 14.41 5.63 5.67
C ILE A 69 13.38 5.29 6.75
N GLN A 70 13.52 4.14 7.42
CA GLN A 70 12.65 3.72 8.52
C GLN A 70 12.57 4.75 9.64
N SER A 71 13.68 5.43 9.97
CA SER A 71 13.67 6.46 11.01
C SER A 71 12.73 7.64 10.72
N PHE A 72 12.29 7.82 9.47
CA PHE A 72 11.33 8.84 9.05
C PHE A 72 9.90 8.30 8.83
N MET A 73 9.69 6.98 8.91
CA MET A 73 8.42 6.32 8.62
C MET A 73 7.90 5.57 9.86
N PRO A 74 7.32 6.28 10.84
CA PRO A 74 6.88 5.66 12.09
C PRO A 74 5.87 4.54 11.84
N GLY A 75 6.03 3.43 12.56
CA GLY A 75 5.18 2.24 12.42
C GLY A 75 5.52 1.32 11.25
N ARG A 76 6.34 1.75 10.28
CA ARG A 76 6.88 0.85 9.24
C ARG A 76 8.27 0.36 9.64
N ILE A 77 8.58 -0.89 9.31
CA ILE A 77 9.92 -1.45 9.49
C ILE A 77 10.70 -1.43 8.16
N ASP A 78 12.04 -1.43 8.24
CA ASP A 78 12.94 -1.41 7.07
C ASP A 78 12.60 -2.47 6.02
N ASN A 79 12.24 -3.68 6.46
CA ASN A 79 11.89 -4.76 5.56
C ASN A 79 10.58 -4.46 4.78
N ASP A 80 9.58 -3.88 5.43
CA ASP A 80 8.32 -3.49 4.80
C ASP A 80 8.53 -2.36 3.80
N ILE A 81 9.37 -1.38 4.15
CA ILE A 81 9.74 -0.25 3.31
C ILE A 81 10.44 -0.74 2.04
N LYS A 82 11.48 -1.57 2.19
CA LYS A 82 12.19 -2.21 1.07
C LYS A 82 11.23 -3.00 0.18
N ASN A 83 10.34 -3.79 0.78
CA ASN A 83 9.38 -4.59 0.05
C ASN A 83 8.37 -3.73 -0.71
N ARG A 84 7.84 -2.68 -0.07
CA ARG A 84 6.91 -1.74 -0.70
C ARG A 84 7.55 -1.08 -1.91
N PHE A 85 8.77 -0.59 -1.75
CA PHE A 85 9.51 0.05 -2.84
C PHE A 85 9.70 -0.93 -4.00
N ASN A 86 10.30 -2.10 -3.75
CA ASN A 86 10.63 -3.06 -4.80
C ASN A 86 9.40 -3.65 -5.50
N ALA A 87 8.32 -3.91 -4.77
CA ALA A 87 7.12 -4.53 -5.31
C ALA A 87 6.20 -3.54 -6.02
N SER A 88 6.11 -2.29 -5.53
CA SER A 88 5.07 -1.35 -5.95
C SER A 88 5.60 -0.05 -6.55
N LEU A 89 6.70 0.51 -6.02
CA LEU A 89 7.11 1.89 -6.34
C LEU A 89 8.25 1.98 -7.35
N ARG A 90 9.19 1.04 -7.36
CA ARG A 90 10.42 1.03 -8.19
C ARG A 90 10.19 1.29 -9.68
N LYS A 91 9.01 0.93 -10.19
CA LYS A 91 8.66 1.06 -11.61
C LYS A 91 8.25 2.48 -12.02
N TYR A 92 7.95 3.35 -11.08
CA TYR A 92 7.53 4.73 -11.35
C TYR A 92 8.74 5.65 -11.24
N LYS A 93 8.94 6.50 -12.24
CA LYS A 93 10.05 7.46 -12.26
C LYS A 93 9.72 8.74 -11.51
N THR A 94 8.45 9.14 -11.48
CA THR A 94 8.00 10.37 -10.83
C THR A 94 6.74 10.15 -9.99
N PHE A 95 6.48 11.08 -9.07
CA PHE A 95 5.25 11.07 -8.26
C PHE A 95 3.99 11.16 -9.13
N GLU A 96 4.03 11.97 -10.20
CA GLU A 96 2.91 12.16 -11.12
C GLU A 96 2.54 10.87 -11.85
N GLU A 97 3.55 10.11 -12.27
CA GLU A 97 3.36 8.81 -12.92
C GLU A 97 2.68 7.81 -11.95
N TYR A 98 3.18 7.75 -10.70
CA TYR A 98 2.61 6.92 -9.65
C TYR A 98 1.16 7.29 -9.34
N LEU A 99 0.86 8.58 -9.12
CA LEU A 99 -0.48 9.06 -8.78
C LEU A 99 -1.47 8.78 -9.90
N THR A 100 -1.07 9.01 -11.15
CA THR A 100 -1.89 8.72 -12.34
C THR A 100 -2.21 7.22 -12.43
N ALA A 101 -1.22 6.36 -12.23
CA ALA A 101 -1.42 4.92 -12.26
C ALA A 101 -2.32 4.43 -11.12
N ASN A 102 -2.16 5.00 -9.92
CA ASN A 102 -2.98 4.67 -8.76
C ASN A 102 -4.45 5.09 -8.96
N ASP A 103 -4.71 6.27 -9.54
CA ASP A 103 -6.08 6.71 -9.83
C ASP A 103 -6.76 5.84 -10.88
N LYS A 104 -6.07 5.48 -11.97
CA LYS A 104 -6.60 4.52 -12.97
C LYS A 104 -6.95 3.17 -12.31
N LYS A 105 -6.13 2.71 -11.37
CA LYS A 105 -6.39 1.48 -10.61
C LYS A 105 -7.61 1.62 -9.70
N ARG A 106 -7.76 2.76 -9.01
CA ARG A 106 -8.93 3.09 -8.17
C ARG A 106 -10.20 3.15 -9.00
N GLU A 107 -10.15 3.81 -10.15
CA GLU A 107 -11.29 3.92 -11.08
C GLU A 107 -11.73 2.54 -11.58
N LYS A 108 -10.77 1.69 -12.00
CA LYS A 108 -11.05 0.30 -12.41
C LYS A 108 -11.67 -0.52 -11.26
N ALA A 109 -11.19 -0.34 -10.03
CA ALA A 109 -11.73 -1.01 -8.86
C ALA A 109 -13.15 -0.52 -8.53
N LYS A 110 -13.42 0.79 -8.59
CA LYS A 110 -14.75 1.38 -8.46
C LYS A 110 -15.69 0.82 -9.52
N LYS A 111 -15.30 0.86 -10.79
CA LYS A 111 -16.06 0.24 -11.90
C LYS A 111 -16.41 -1.21 -11.56
N LYS A 112 -15.42 -2.02 -11.17
CA LYS A 112 -15.64 -3.43 -10.78
C LYS A 112 -16.61 -3.57 -9.61
N TYR A 113 -16.54 -2.71 -8.60
CA TYR A 113 -17.46 -2.72 -7.46
C TYR A 113 -18.90 -2.43 -7.90
N TYR A 114 -19.12 -1.33 -8.65
CA TYR A 114 -20.44 -1.00 -9.20
C TYR A 114 -20.99 -2.12 -10.07
N TRP A 115 -20.15 -2.70 -10.94
CA TRP A 115 -20.50 -3.87 -11.73
C TRP A 115 -20.92 -5.05 -10.86
N ARG A 116 -20.17 -5.37 -9.80
CA ARG A 116 -20.47 -6.49 -8.91
C ARG A 116 -21.79 -6.30 -8.17
N GLN A 117 -22.05 -5.12 -7.63
CA GLN A 117 -23.31 -4.81 -6.93
C GLN A 117 -24.52 -4.93 -7.88
N HIS A 118 -24.37 -4.51 -9.14
CA HIS A 118 -25.42 -4.66 -10.15
C HIS A 118 -25.62 -6.12 -10.58
N TYR A 119 -24.53 -6.88 -10.77
CA TYR A 119 -24.59 -8.25 -11.28
C TYR A 119 -24.97 -9.29 -10.20
N GLU A 120 -24.73 -9.02 -8.91
CA GLU A 120 -25.21 -9.85 -7.80
C GLU A 120 -26.76 -9.85 -7.72
N LEU A 121 -27.44 -8.79 -8.14
CA LEU A 121 -28.91 -8.78 -8.33
C LEU A 121 -29.36 -9.69 -9.49
N ARG A 122 -28.51 -9.89 -10.51
CA ARG A 122 -28.79 -10.72 -11.70
C ARG A 122 -28.61 -12.21 -11.43
N ASN A 123 -27.62 -12.59 -10.61
CA ASN A 123 -27.24 -13.98 -10.36
C ASN A 123 -28.13 -14.74 -9.38
N VAL A 124 -29.15 -14.11 -8.79
CA VAL A 124 -30.20 -14.87 -8.06
C VAL A 124 -31.02 -15.71 -9.04
N ASN A 125 -31.09 -15.32 -10.32
CA ASN A 125 -31.85 -16.02 -11.35
C ASN A 125 -30.98 -16.41 -12.57
N ASN A 126 -30.18 -17.45 -12.35
CA ASN A 126 -29.67 -18.38 -13.37
C ASN A 126 -28.48 -17.96 -14.27
N SER A 127 -27.65 -18.97 -14.51
CA SER A 127 -26.31 -18.94 -15.10
C SER A 127 -26.32 -18.71 -16.61
N LYS A 128 -25.74 -17.60 -17.08
CA LYS A 128 -24.96 -17.41 -18.33
C LYS A 128 -24.65 -15.92 -18.53
N ARG A 129 -23.48 -15.58 -19.07
CA ARG A 129 -23.11 -14.20 -19.46
C ARG A 129 -23.99 -13.76 -20.64
N LEU A 130 -25.20 -13.28 -20.35
CA LEU A 130 -26.09 -12.64 -21.32
C LEU A 130 -25.55 -11.24 -21.68
N PRO A 131 -25.70 -10.80 -22.94
CA PRO A 131 -25.33 -9.45 -23.36
C PRO A 131 -26.03 -8.39 -22.49
N LEU A 132 -25.38 -7.23 -22.36
CA LEU A 132 -25.90 -6.07 -21.62
C LEU A 132 -27.21 -5.62 -22.28
N ASN A 133 -28.31 -5.58 -21.54
CA ASN A 133 -29.55 -4.96 -22.01
C ASN A 133 -29.45 -3.42 -21.92
N GLU A 134 -30.44 -2.69 -22.43
CA GLU A 134 -30.41 -1.22 -22.40
C GLU A 134 -30.36 -0.65 -20.98
N GLN A 135 -31.06 -1.27 -20.03
CA GLN A 135 -30.99 -0.89 -18.61
C GLN A 135 -29.58 -1.07 -18.01
N ASP A 136 -28.85 -2.12 -18.41
CA ASP A 136 -27.46 -2.34 -18.02
C ASP A 136 -26.50 -1.29 -18.62
N LYS A 137 -26.80 -0.81 -19.84
CA LYS A 137 -26.04 0.28 -20.48
C LYS A 137 -26.29 1.60 -19.77
N GLU A 138 -27.55 1.92 -19.47
CA GLU A 138 -27.92 3.11 -18.69
C GLU A 138 -27.31 3.09 -17.28
N PHE A 139 -27.30 1.93 -16.61
CA PHE A 139 -26.65 1.80 -15.30
C PHE A 139 -25.14 1.96 -15.39
N LYS A 140 -24.50 1.39 -16.42
CA LYS A 140 -23.08 1.58 -16.69
C LYS A 140 -22.76 3.06 -16.92
N ASP A 141 -23.59 3.77 -17.68
CA ASP A 141 -23.40 5.18 -17.98
C ASP A 141 -23.67 6.06 -16.75
N MET A 142 -24.69 5.74 -15.95
CA MET A 142 -24.96 6.38 -14.66
C MET A 142 -23.81 6.14 -13.66
N ALA A 143 -23.28 4.92 -13.56
CA ALA A 143 -22.15 4.59 -12.70
C ALA A 143 -20.87 5.29 -13.18
N GLN A 144 -20.66 5.37 -14.50
CA GLN A 144 -19.57 6.14 -15.08
C GLN A 144 -19.70 7.64 -14.75
N GLN A 145 -20.90 8.22 -14.86
CA GLN A 145 -21.19 9.61 -14.48
C GLN A 145 -21.03 9.84 -12.97
N LYS A 146 -21.48 8.91 -12.10
CA LYS A 146 -21.28 9.00 -10.64
C LYS A 146 -19.80 8.90 -10.26
N ILE A 147 -19.05 7.99 -10.87
CA ILE A 147 -17.58 7.92 -10.70
C ILE A 147 -16.94 9.23 -11.17
N GLN A 148 -17.37 9.78 -12.31
CA GLN A 148 -16.87 11.06 -12.82
C GLN A 148 -17.19 12.22 -11.86
N MET A 149 -18.37 12.24 -11.24
CA MET A 149 -18.77 13.26 -10.25
C MET A 149 -18.11 13.09 -8.87
N GLU A 150 -17.86 11.87 -8.41
CA GLU A 150 -17.13 11.58 -7.17
C GLU A 150 -15.62 11.76 -7.30
N VAL A 151 -15.07 11.58 -8.51
CA VAL A 151 -13.68 11.91 -8.84
C VAL A 151 -13.56 13.42 -9.14
N GLY A 152 -14.65 14.04 -9.61
CA GLY A 152 -14.76 15.47 -9.93
C GLY A 152 -15.20 16.39 -8.78
N ARG A 153 -15.61 15.85 -7.63
CA ARG A 153 -15.84 16.61 -6.39
C ARG A 153 -14.93 16.02 -5.31
N ASN A 154 -13.82 16.72 -5.05
CA ASN A 154 -12.79 16.47 -4.03
C ASN A 154 -11.70 15.44 -4.38
N LEU A 155 -10.77 15.83 -5.25
CA LEU A 155 -9.44 16.10 -4.72
C LEU A 155 -9.30 17.62 -4.60
N PRO A 156 -9.13 18.18 -3.39
CA PRO A 156 -8.79 19.58 -3.24
C PRO A 156 -7.44 19.89 -3.92
N PRO A 157 -7.06 21.18 -4.05
CA PRO A 157 -5.78 21.65 -4.56
C PRO A 157 -4.53 20.98 -3.96
N LEU A 158 -4.66 20.22 -2.87
CA LEU A 158 -3.66 19.35 -2.24
C LEU A 158 -2.79 18.54 -3.21
N LYS A 159 -3.29 18.05 -4.35
CA LYS A 159 -2.40 17.36 -5.31
C LYS A 159 -1.39 18.30 -5.95
N ASN A 160 -1.80 19.52 -6.31
CA ASN A 160 -0.89 20.49 -6.89
C ASN A 160 -0.11 21.22 -5.79
N GLU A 161 -0.76 21.68 -4.73
CA GLU A 161 -0.09 22.38 -3.63
C GLU A 161 0.92 21.48 -2.92
N LEU A 162 0.59 20.24 -2.55
CA LEU A 162 1.53 19.34 -1.89
C LEU A 162 2.66 18.88 -2.84
N ILE A 163 2.39 18.72 -4.14
CA ILE A 163 3.44 18.44 -5.14
C ILE A 163 4.33 19.67 -5.34
N GLN A 164 3.78 20.88 -5.39
CA GLN A 164 4.55 22.12 -5.55
C GLN A 164 5.33 22.45 -4.29
N GLU A 165 4.75 22.25 -3.12
CA GLU A 165 5.38 22.42 -1.80
C GLU A 165 6.50 21.40 -1.61
N LYS A 166 6.28 20.12 -1.98
CA LYS A 166 7.33 19.09 -1.96
C LYS A 166 8.40 19.28 -3.04
N LYS A 167 8.04 19.78 -4.23
CA LYS A 167 9.00 20.18 -5.27
C LYS A 167 9.85 21.35 -4.81
N LYS A 168 9.25 22.36 -4.19
CA LYS A 168 9.95 23.51 -3.62
C LYS A 168 10.89 23.10 -2.48
N GLU A 169 10.42 22.27 -1.55
CA GLU A 169 11.27 21.70 -0.49
C GLU A 169 12.44 20.89 -1.06
N HIS A 170 12.22 20.14 -2.15
CA HIS A 170 13.26 19.40 -2.85
C HIS A 170 14.26 20.36 -3.53
N GLU A 171 13.80 21.35 -4.27
CA GLU A 171 14.62 22.36 -4.96
C GLU A 171 15.45 23.19 -3.98
N ASP A 172 14.85 23.66 -2.88
CA ASP A 172 15.52 24.39 -1.80
C ASP A 172 16.62 23.52 -1.16
N TYR A 173 16.36 22.22 -0.95
CA TYR A 173 17.36 21.28 -0.46
C TYR A 173 18.53 21.07 -1.45
N GLN A 174 18.26 20.95 -2.76
CA GLN A 174 19.33 20.84 -3.76
C GLN A 174 20.18 22.12 -3.82
N ARG A 175 19.57 23.29 -3.60
CA ARG A 175 20.25 24.60 -3.60
C ARG A 175 21.16 24.79 -2.39
N PHE A 176 20.79 24.26 -1.21
CA PHE A 176 21.61 24.29 0.01
C PHE A 176 22.80 23.32 0.01
N LYS A 177 22.89 22.45 -0.99
CA LYS A 177 23.93 21.41 -1.11
C LYS A 177 25.07 21.82 -2.08
N GLN A 178 25.01 23.01 -2.69
CA GLN A 178 26.10 23.69 -3.40
C GLN A 178 26.83 24.64 -2.43
#